data_AF-A0A383BUP0-F1
#
_entry.id   AF-A0A383BUP0-F1
#
_cell.length_a   1.000
_cell.length_b   1.000
_cell.length_c   1.000
_cell.angle_alpha   90.00
_cell.angle_beta   90.00
_cell.angle_gamma   90.00
#
_symmetry.space_group_name_H-M   'P 1'
#
loop_
_entity.id
_entity.type
_entity.pdbx_description
1 polymer ?
#
loop_
_entity_poly.entity_id
_entity_poly.type
_entity_poly.pdbx_seq_one_letter_code
_entity_poly.pdbx_strand_id
1 'polypeptide(L)' 'MAATIIVSGKYRLKNVPQLRDTITMKRLLEMVGAKVHYENNIMDINTSGCDTPIAPYELVKT' A
#
# COMPACT_ATOMS: atom_id res chain seq x y z
N MET A 1 -7.06 1.52 5.40
CA MET A 1 -5.82 1.38 4.61
C MET A 1 -4.69 2.21 5.20
N ALA A 2 -4.79 3.54 5.34
CA ALA A 2 -3.68 4.36 5.89
C ALA A 2 -3.11 3.88 7.24
N ALA A 3 -3.96 3.39 8.15
CA ALA A 3 -3.53 2.88 9.45
C ALA A 3 -2.55 1.70 9.38
N THR A 4 -2.50 0.94 8.28
CA THR A 4 -1.58 -0.19 8.13
C THR A 4 -0.12 0.23 8.01
N ILE A 5 0.15 1.52 7.77
CA ILE A 5 1.50 2.09 7.68
C ILE A 5 2.03 2.48 9.07
N ILE A 6 1.14 2.73 10.05
CA ILE A 6 1.54 3.21 11.40
C ILE A 6 2.35 2.15 12.15
N VAL A 7 2.02 0.88 11.94
CA VAL A 7 2.74 -0.25 12.51
C VAL A 7 3.12 -1.18 11.37
N SER A 8 4.39 -1.57 11.31
CA SER A 8 4.87 -2.52 10.31
C SER A 8 4.26 -3.90 10.57
N GLY A 9 3.63 -4.48 9.56
CA GLY A 9 3.01 -5.79 9.71
C GLY A 9 2.32 -6.32 8.47
N LYS A 10 1.64 -7.46 8.64
CA LYS A 10 0.77 -8.06 7.62
C LYS A 10 -0.68 -7.83 8.02
N TYR A 11 -1.43 -7.19 7.15
CA TYR A 11 -2.83 -6.83 7.33
C TYR A 11 -3.66 -7.49 6.25
N ARG A 12 -4.83 -7.99 6.63
CA ARG A 12 -5.82 -8.54 5.70
C ARG A 12 -7.13 -7.81 5.87
N LEU A 13 -7.53 -7.05 4.86
CA LEU A 13 -8.82 -6.39 4.80
C LEU A 13 -9.76 -7.28 3.98
N LYS A 14 -10.94 -7.56 4.50
CA LYS A 14 -11.99 -8.34 3.82
C LYS A 14 -13.14 -7.41 3.42
N ASN A 15 -13.93 -7.84 2.44
CA ASN A 15 -15.08 -7.08 1.92
C ASN A 15 -14.68 -5.67 1.43
N VAL A 16 -13.51 -5.59 0.81
CA VAL A 16 -13.02 -4.35 0.20
C VAL A 16 -13.62 -4.25 -1.20
N PRO A 17 -14.39 -3.21 -1.53
CA PRO A 17 -14.99 -3.08 -2.85
C PRO A 17 -13.97 -2.60 -3.88
N GLN A 18 -14.13 -3.05 -5.13
CA GLN A 18 -13.31 -2.63 -6.26
C GLN A 18 -13.76 -1.25 -6.76
N LEU A 19 -13.29 -0.21 -6.06
CA LEU A 19 -13.52 1.18 -6.41
C LEU A 19 -12.24 1.83 -6.91
N ARG A 20 -12.39 2.95 -7.62
CA ARG A 20 -11.25 3.74 -8.09
C ARG A 20 -10.37 4.18 -6.91
N ASP A 21 -10.99 4.58 -5.79
CA ASP A 21 -10.30 4.99 -4.56
C ASP A 21 -9.49 3.85 -3.94
N THR A 22 -10.04 2.63 -3.88
CA THR A 22 -9.35 1.42 -3.40
C THR A 22 -8.08 1.14 -4.21
N ILE A 23 -8.17 1.26 -5.53
CA ILE A 23 -7.04 1.04 -6.45
C ILE A 23 -5.99 2.15 -6.29
N THR A 24 -6.41 3.41 -6.17
CA THR A 24 -5.51 4.53 -5.92
C THR A 24 -4.77 4.37 -4.60
N MET A 25 -5.47 3.99 -3.53
CA MET A 25 -4.87 3.78 -2.22
C MET A 25 -3.93 2.57 -2.18
N LYS A 26 -4.24 1.50 -2.93
CA LYS A 26 -3.31 0.39 -3.16
C LYS A 26 -1.99 0.89 -3.77
N ARG A 27 -2.05 1.68 -4.85
CA ARG A 27 -0.85 2.21 -5.52
C ARG A 27 -0.03 3.12 -4.60
N LEU A 28 -0.70 3.95 -3.79
CA LEU A 28 -0.05 4.79 -2.79
C LEU A 28 0.72 3.95 -1.78
N LEU A 29 0.11 2.87 -1.26
CA LEU A 29 0.79 1.94 -0.35
C LEU A 29 2.01 1.28 -1.02
N GLU A 30 1.87 0.87 -2.28
CA GLU A 30 2.97 0.27 -3.06
C GLU A 30 4.13 1.25 -3.28
N MET A 31 3.85 2.53 -3.54
CA MET A 31 4.88 3.57 -3.66
C MET A 31 5.64 3.83 -2.36
N VAL A 32 5.01 3.64 -1.20
CA VAL A 32 5.64 3.75 0.13
C VAL A 32 6.42 2.47 0.50
N GLY A 33 6.44 1.46 -0.38
CA GLY A 33 7.17 0.20 -0.19
C GLY A 33 6.34 -0.93 0.41
N ALA A 34 5.02 -0.76 0.55
CA ALA A 34 4.14 -1.85 0.99
C ALA A 34 3.87 -2.83 -0.17
N LYS A 35 3.80 -4.12 0.11
CA LYS A 35 3.33 -5.10 -0.88
C LYS A 35 1.83 -5.29 -0.72
N VAL A 36 1.05 -4.97 -1.75
CA VAL A 36 -0.41 -5.08 -1.70
C VAL A 36 -0.93 -6.06 -2.75
N HIS A 37 -1.58 -7.12 -2.31
CA HIS A 37 -2.31 -8.05 -3.16
C HIS A 37 -3.81 -7.83 -2.99
N TYR A 38 -4.55 -7.73 -4.10
CA TYR A 38 -5.98 -7.51 -4.09
C TYR A 38 -6.68 -8.48 -5.03
N GLU A 39 -7.49 -9.37 -4.47
CA GLU A 39 -8.21 -10.41 -5.19
C GLU A 39 -9.47 -10.79 -4.40
N ASN A 40 -10.58 -11.13 -5.08
CA ASN A 40 -11.80 -11.64 -4.44
C ASN A 40 -12.35 -10.73 -3.31
N ASN A 41 -12.27 -9.39 -3.47
CA ASN A 41 -12.63 -8.40 -2.45
C ASN A 41 -11.83 -8.51 -1.14
N ILE A 42 -10.67 -9.16 -1.19
CA ILE A 42 -9.71 -9.28 -0.09
C ILE A 42 -8.46 -8.52 -0.48
N MET A 43 -8.01 -7.64 0.41
CA MET A 43 -6.77 -6.89 0.25
C MET A 43 -5.77 -7.31 1.32
N ASP A 44 -4.72 -7.99 0.88
CA ASP A 44 -3.56 -8.34 1.69
C ASP A 44 -2.51 -7.25 1.55
N ILE A 45 -2.13 -6.64 2.67
CA ILE A 45 -1.18 -5.53 2.75
C ILE A 45 -0.04 -5.98 3.64
N ASN A 46 1.18 -5.94 3.14
CA ASN A 46 2.39 -6.18 3.91
C ASN A 46 3.23 -4.91 3.95
N THR A 47 3.25 -4.26 5.10
CA THR A 47 4.02 -3.04 5.38
C THR A 47 5.34 -3.32 6.10
N SER A 48 5.73 -4.60 6.23
CA SER A 48 7.03 -4.98 6.82
C SER A 48 8.24 -4.52 5.98
N GLY A 49 8.01 -4.07 4.74
CA GLY A 49 9.03 -3.47 3.87
C GLY A 49 8.95 -1.94 3.77
N CYS A 50 8.06 -1.29 4.54
CA CYS A 50 7.93 0.16 4.59
C CYS A 50 9.01 0.81 5.48
N ASP A 51 10.27 0.37 5.35
CA ASP A 51 11.41 0.91 6.11
C ASP A 51 12.17 2.01 5.35
N THR A 52 11.75 2.33 4.12
CA THR A 52 12.35 3.36 3.27
C THR A 52 11.36 4.48 2.98
N PRO A 53 11.33 5.56 3.77
CA PRO A 53 10.66 6.81 3.40
C PRO A 53 11.54 7.59 2.42
N ILE A 54 12.09 6.93 1.40
CA ILE A 54 12.97 7.55 0.41
C ILE A 54 12.24 7.46 -0.92
N ALA A 55 11.60 8.56 -1.30
CA ALA A 55 11.23 8.80 -2.68
C ALA A 55 12.53 8.83 -3.51
N PRO A 56 12.70 7.96 -4.52
CA PRO A 56 13.89 7.98 -5.36
C PRO A 56 14.03 9.35 -6.04
N TYR A 57 15.20 9.96 -5.88
CA TYR A 57 15.54 11.29 -6.38
C TYR A 57 15.39 11.45 -7.92
N GLU A 58 15.35 10.34 -8.66
CA GLU A 58 15.16 10.29 -10.12
C GLU A 58 13.81 10.86 -10.57
N LEU A 59 12.78 10.87 -9.71
CA LEU A 59 11.49 11.51 -9.95
C LEU A 59 11.44 12.99 -9.55
N VAL A 60 12.52 13.53 -8.97
CA VAL A 60 12.61 14.91 -8.45
C VAL A 60 13.46 15.80 -9.38
N LYS A 61 14.20 15.21 -10.33
CA LYS A 61 14.89 15.99 -11.37
C LYS A 61 13.91 16.40 -12.48
N THR A 62 13.40 17.62 -12.34
CA THR A 62 13.17 18.51 -13.48
C THR A 62 14.51 19.12 -13.90
#